data_AF-A0AAU7CYZ7-F1
#
_entry.id   AF-A0AAU7CYZ7-F1
#
_cell.length_a   1.000
_cell.length_b   1.000
_cell.length_c   1.000
_cell.angle_alpha   90.00
_cell.angle_beta   90.00
_cell.angle_gamma   90.00
#
_symmetry.space_group_name_H-M   'P 1'
#
loop_
_entity.id
_entity.type
_entity.pdbx_description
1 polymer ?
#
loop_
_entity_poly.entity_id
_entity_poly.type
_entity_poly.pdbx_seq_one_letter_code
_entity_poly.pdbx_strand_id
1 'polypeptide(L)'
;MRIKILFASILAIALASTVSAQDTKAFLGRWDMTVTPATGTPYPQWMELTDDGGKIEGRVQPRGGAWHPIAGAHMDSGKLIVDVGQAGHGSEISWELTSPSADKLTGVEKRGDADGPTLAGVKAPLLDRPMPKKWTKPRSLFDGKDLKGWVPIEHVENNRWVARDGELVNDNPEVPGQKMRPAANIMTTEKFQDFKLHIEVNCPEGGNSGIYLRGRYELQVGTEGGKIPSHEMGAIYSWYAPPAGAKNDLGRWTTFDVTLVGRHVTVLRDGKMYHDNVELPGPTGGALDSNEAEPGPFYLQGDHHGVIQYRNITISVPKK
;
A
#
# COMPACT_ATOMS: atom_id res chain seq x y z
N MET A 1 38.40 -60.94 51.59
CA MET A 1 37.16 -60.23 51.19
C MET A 1 37.57 -59.06 50.28
N ARG A 2 37.45 -59.19 48.96
CA ARG A 2 37.83 -58.14 47.99
C ARG A 2 36.56 -57.50 47.45
N ILE A 3 36.35 -56.22 47.75
CA ILE A 3 35.23 -55.40 47.23
C ILE A 3 35.66 -54.85 45.86
N LYS A 4 34.91 -55.19 44.80
CA LYS A 4 35.02 -54.54 43.49
C LYS A 4 33.99 -53.41 43.44
N ILE A 5 34.45 -52.16 43.34
CA ILE A 5 33.60 -51.00 43.08
C ILE A 5 33.53 -50.82 41.56
N LEU A 6 32.35 -50.99 40.96
CA LEU A 6 32.07 -50.62 39.57
C LEU A 6 31.77 -49.12 39.53
N PHE A 7 32.57 -48.35 38.80
CA PHE A 7 32.20 -47.00 38.38
C PHE A 7 31.37 -47.09 37.10
N ALA A 8 30.09 -46.71 37.18
CA ALA A 8 29.24 -46.49 36.02
C ALA A 8 29.38 -45.02 35.59
N SER A 9 29.99 -44.78 34.44
CA SER A 9 30.06 -43.46 33.81
C SER A 9 28.71 -43.14 33.17
N ILE A 10 27.98 -42.19 33.76
CA ILE A 10 26.76 -41.63 33.16
C ILE A 10 27.19 -40.63 32.08
N LEU A 11 27.00 -40.99 30.80
CA LEU A 11 27.22 -40.10 29.68
C LEU A 11 25.99 -39.18 29.54
N ALA A 12 26.12 -37.92 29.93
CA ALA A 12 25.11 -36.90 29.68
C ALA A 12 25.13 -36.53 28.19
N ILE A 13 24.12 -36.96 27.44
CA ILE A 13 23.91 -36.51 26.06
C ILE A 13 23.30 -35.10 26.12
N ALA A 14 24.12 -34.09 25.86
CA ALA A 14 23.63 -32.75 25.60
C ALA A 14 22.94 -32.75 24.23
N LEU A 15 21.62 -32.59 24.22
CA LEU A 15 20.86 -32.26 23.01
C LEU A 15 21.24 -30.82 22.62
N ALA A 16 22.26 -30.69 21.78
CA ALA A 16 22.50 -29.46 21.05
C ALA A 16 21.36 -29.28 20.05
N SER A 17 20.40 -28.41 20.36
CA SER A 17 19.46 -27.88 19.38
C SER A 17 20.28 -27.09 18.35
N THR A 18 20.63 -27.73 17.24
CA THR A 18 21.14 -27.04 16.06
C THR A 18 20.02 -26.14 15.56
N VAL A 19 20.08 -24.85 15.88
CA VAL A 19 19.33 -23.84 15.15
C VAL A 19 19.84 -23.90 13.72
N SER A 20 19.10 -24.58 12.83
CA SER A 20 19.40 -24.56 11.41
C SER A 20 19.31 -23.10 10.97
N ALA A 21 20.40 -22.55 10.43
CA ALA A 21 20.36 -21.25 9.78
C ALA A 21 19.25 -21.29 8.71
N GLN A 22 18.35 -20.31 8.71
CA GLN A 22 17.32 -20.22 7.68
C GLN A 22 17.99 -19.89 6.34
N ASP A 23 17.60 -20.62 5.28
CA ASP A 23 18.02 -20.30 3.91
C ASP A 23 17.46 -18.93 3.54
N THR A 24 18.30 -18.03 3.01
CA THR A 24 17.88 -16.68 2.57
C THR A 24 16.74 -16.74 1.56
N LYS A 25 16.63 -17.83 0.80
CA LYS A 25 15.52 -18.10 -0.13
C LYS A 25 14.15 -18.09 0.54
N ALA A 26 14.07 -18.39 1.83
CA ALA A 26 12.80 -18.38 2.58
C ALA A 26 12.20 -16.96 2.68
N PHE A 27 13.03 -15.92 2.55
CA PHE A 27 12.62 -14.53 2.68
C PHE A 27 12.39 -13.82 1.34
N LEU A 28 12.87 -14.38 0.23
CA LEU A 28 12.74 -13.78 -1.10
C LEU A 28 11.28 -13.68 -1.55
N GLY A 29 10.96 -12.71 -2.40
CA GLY A 29 9.64 -12.47 -2.97
C GLY A 29 8.94 -11.26 -2.35
N ARG A 30 7.65 -11.11 -2.69
CA ARG A 30 6.79 -10.01 -2.26
C ARG A 30 5.98 -10.41 -1.03
N TRP A 31 5.83 -9.48 -0.10
CA TRP A 31 5.24 -9.71 1.22
C TRP A 31 4.27 -8.60 1.60
N ASP A 32 3.06 -9.02 1.92
CA ASP A 32 2.02 -8.20 2.53
C ASP A 32 2.33 -8.10 4.03
N MET A 33 2.83 -6.94 4.47
CA MET A 33 3.31 -6.73 5.83
C MET A 33 2.27 -6.00 6.68
N THR A 34 2.06 -6.47 7.90
CA THR A 34 1.29 -5.78 8.94
C THR A 34 2.22 -5.41 10.07
N VAL A 35 2.25 -4.13 10.41
CA VAL A 35 3.01 -3.58 11.53
C VAL A 35 2.08 -3.35 12.69
N THR A 36 2.40 -3.94 13.85
CA THR A 36 1.61 -3.79 15.08
C THR A 36 2.42 -3.02 16.12
N PRO A 37 2.12 -1.72 16.32
CA PRO A 37 2.79 -0.93 17.34
C PRO A 37 2.36 -1.38 18.74
N ALA A 38 3.17 -1.07 19.76
CA ALA A 38 2.82 -1.33 21.16
C ALA A 38 1.54 -0.61 21.61
N THR A 39 1.28 0.57 21.02
CA THR A 39 0.06 1.36 21.21
C THR A 39 -0.47 1.85 19.88
N GLY A 40 -1.79 1.96 19.75
CA GLY A 40 -2.45 2.36 18.51
C GLY A 40 -2.96 1.17 17.69
N THR A 41 -3.25 1.42 16.42
CA THR A 41 -3.86 0.45 15.51
C THR A 41 -2.79 -0.13 14.58
N PRO A 42 -2.82 -1.45 14.28
CA PRO A 42 -1.98 -2.02 13.24
C PRO A 42 -2.17 -1.31 11.90
N TYR A 43 -1.12 -1.28 11.08
CA TYR A 43 -1.15 -0.61 9.79
C TYR A 43 -0.38 -1.40 8.73
N PRO A 44 -0.75 -1.23 7.45
CA PRO A 44 -0.11 -1.94 6.36
C PRO A 44 1.24 -1.36 6.00
N GLN A 45 2.11 -2.26 5.57
CA GLN A 45 3.32 -1.99 4.79
C GLN A 45 3.47 -3.11 3.75
N TRP A 46 4.47 -3.01 2.89
CA TRP A 46 4.80 -4.05 1.93
C TRP A 46 6.30 -4.11 1.68
N MET A 47 6.81 -5.29 1.29
CA MET A 47 8.22 -5.51 1.00
C MET A 47 8.40 -6.46 -0.17
N GLU A 48 9.43 -6.23 -0.98
CA GLU A 48 9.94 -7.18 -1.95
C GLU A 48 11.43 -7.39 -1.77
N LEU A 49 11.84 -8.65 -1.74
CA LEU A 49 13.24 -9.07 -1.65
C LEU A 49 13.61 -9.95 -2.84
N THR A 50 14.76 -9.70 -3.45
CA THR A 50 15.32 -10.46 -4.58
C THR A 50 16.75 -10.87 -4.28
N ASP A 51 17.21 -11.95 -4.91
CA ASP A 51 18.60 -12.40 -4.85
C ASP A 51 19.30 -12.03 -6.16
N ASP A 52 20.35 -11.21 -6.06
CA ASP A 52 21.27 -10.90 -7.15
C ASP A 52 22.65 -11.46 -6.84
N GLY A 53 22.92 -12.67 -7.34
CA GLY A 53 24.23 -13.31 -7.19
C GLY A 53 24.66 -13.58 -5.74
N GLY A 54 23.72 -13.82 -4.81
CA GLY A 54 23.97 -14.04 -3.40
C GLY A 54 23.83 -12.78 -2.54
N LYS A 55 23.62 -11.61 -3.15
CA LYS A 55 23.29 -10.37 -2.45
C LYS A 55 21.78 -10.18 -2.43
N ILE A 56 21.23 -9.98 -1.24
CA ILE A 56 19.81 -9.64 -1.10
C ILE A 56 19.62 -8.15 -1.42
N GLU A 57 18.78 -7.89 -2.40
CA GLU A 57 18.29 -6.55 -2.76
C GLU A 57 16.79 -6.48 -2.50
N GLY A 58 16.23 -5.28 -2.51
CA GLY A 58 14.80 -5.15 -2.27
C GLY A 58 14.33 -3.73 -2.13
N ARG A 59 13.04 -3.61 -1.83
CA ARG A 59 12.33 -2.36 -1.63
C ARG A 59 11.20 -2.54 -0.64
N VAL A 60 10.84 -1.44 0.02
CA VAL A 60 9.72 -1.38 0.95
C VAL A 60 8.75 -0.28 0.56
N GLN A 61 7.48 -0.49 0.85
CA GLN A 61 6.45 0.54 0.86
C GLN A 61 6.07 0.80 2.33
N PRO A 62 6.44 1.97 2.89
CA PRO A 62 5.99 2.37 4.22
C PRO A 62 4.49 2.67 4.26
N ARG A 63 3.96 2.91 5.47
CA ARG A 63 2.53 3.19 5.71
C ARG A 63 2.00 4.33 4.83
N GLY A 64 2.81 5.34 4.61
CA GLY A 64 2.48 6.49 3.76
C GLY A 64 3.74 6.99 3.06
N GLY A 65 3.55 7.79 2.00
CA GLY A 65 4.65 8.23 1.16
C GLY A 65 5.09 7.18 0.14
N ALA A 66 6.22 7.45 -0.50
CA ALA A 66 6.76 6.64 -1.59
C ALA A 66 7.43 5.35 -1.11
N TRP A 67 7.45 4.33 -1.98
CA TRP A 67 8.34 3.19 -1.78
C TRP A 67 9.80 3.64 -1.94
N HIS A 68 10.72 2.90 -1.33
CA HIS A 68 12.15 3.12 -1.49
C HIS A 68 12.92 1.79 -1.44
N PRO A 69 14.13 1.72 -2.03
CA PRO A 69 15.00 0.55 -1.85
C PRO A 69 15.36 0.37 -0.39
N ILE A 70 15.63 -0.88 0.00
CA ILE A 70 16.30 -1.17 1.28
C ILE A 70 17.76 -0.71 1.19
N ALA A 71 18.34 -0.31 2.32
CA ALA A 71 19.76 0.02 2.41
C ALA A 71 20.66 -1.23 2.32
N GLY A 72 20.14 -2.38 2.77
CA GLY A 72 20.84 -3.66 2.74
C GLY A 72 20.04 -4.76 3.40
N ALA A 73 20.51 -6.00 3.28
CA ALA A 73 20.02 -7.10 4.06
C ALA A 73 21.11 -8.17 4.25
N HIS A 74 21.12 -8.82 5.41
CA HIS A 74 22.07 -9.87 5.74
C HIS A 74 21.48 -10.85 6.77
N MET A 75 22.04 -12.07 6.83
CA MET A 75 21.66 -13.04 7.85
C MET A 75 22.46 -12.82 9.13
N ASP A 76 21.80 -12.75 10.28
CA ASP A 76 22.42 -12.80 11.60
C ASP A 76 21.67 -13.78 12.49
N SER A 77 22.39 -14.73 13.08
CA SER A 77 21.86 -15.66 14.10
C SER A 77 20.55 -16.37 13.69
N GLY A 78 20.42 -16.69 12.40
CA GLY A 78 19.24 -17.37 11.82
C GLY A 78 18.06 -16.46 11.48
N LYS A 79 18.20 -15.14 11.65
CA LYS A 79 17.24 -14.11 11.24
C LYS A 79 17.75 -13.37 10.01
N LEU A 80 16.84 -12.89 9.17
CA LEU A 80 17.18 -11.90 8.15
C LEU A 80 17.07 -10.51 8.77
N ILE A 81 18.17 -9.75 8.73
CA ILE A 81 18.20 -8.34 9.04
C ILE A 81 17.98 -7.58 7.74
N VAL A 82 16.94 -6.76 7.67
CA VAL A 82 16.66 -5.87 6.54
C VAL A 82 16.84 -4.43 7.00
N ASP A 83 17.81 -3.73 6.44
CA ASP A 83 18.10 -2.34 6.75
C ASP A 83 17.18 -1.47 5.90
N VAL A 84 16.11 -0.94 6.52
CA VAL A 84 15.01 -0.31 5.79
C VAL A 84 15.34 1.14 5.45
N GLY A 85 16.00 1.87 6.34
CA GLY A 85 16.38 3.25 6.09
C GLY A 85 17.74 3.59 6.68
N GLN A 86 18.55 4.34 5.94
CA GLN A 86 19.74 4.97 6.51
C GLN A 86 19.33 6.08 7.49
N ALA A 87 20.08 6.18 8.58
CA ALA A 87 20.01 7.27 9.54
C ALA A 87 20.17 8.63 8.83
N GLY A 88 19.06 9.27 8.49
CA GLY A 88 19.02 10.71 8.32
C GLY A 88 19.06 11.39 9.69
N HIS A 89 18.06 12.19 10.02
CA HIS A 89 17.94 12.86 11.33
C HIS A 89 17.42 11.95 12.47
N GLY A 90 17.53 10.63 12.35
CA GLY A 90 17.00 9.66 13.32
C GLY A 90 17.81 8.37 13.36
N SER A 91 17.48 7.48 14.30
CA SER A 91 18.12 6.16 14.44
C SER A 91 17.90 5.31 13.20
N GLU A 92 18.90 4.49 12.87
CA GLU A 92 18.78 3.43 11.86
C GLU A 92 17.59 2.52 12.18
N ILE A 93 16.80 2.22 11.14
CA ILE A 93 15.65 1.34 11.22
C ILE A 93 15.98 0.05 10.49
N SER A 94 15.96 -1.06 11.20
CA SER A 94 16.11 -2.39 10.63
C SER A 94 14.95 -3.29 11.03
N TRP A 95 14.67 -4.32 10.24
CA TRP A 95 13.70 -5.36 10.57
C TRP A 95 14.44 -6.65 10.83
N GLU A 96 14.24 -7.24 12.01
CA GLU A 96 14.70 -8.58 12.32
C GLU A 96 13.58 -9.57 11.99
N LEU A 97 13.76 -10.35 10.92
CA LEU A 97 12.74 -11.23 10.37
C LEU A 97 13.11 -12.71 10.54
N THR A 98 12.07 -13.53 10.73
CA THR A 98 12.12 -14.99 10.75
C THR A 98 11.04 -15.51 9.80
N SER A 99 11.32 -16.62 9.12
CA SER A 99 10.36 -17.31 8.25
C SER A 99 9.90 -18.61 8.92
N PRO A 100 8.80 -18.60 9.70
CA PRO A 100 8.28 -19.83 10.31
C PRO A 100 7.73 -20.83 9.28
N SER A 101 7.34 -20.36 8.08
CA SER A 101 6.94 -21.17 6.93
C SER A 101 7.21 -20.42 5.63
N ALA A 102 7.16 -21.12 4.48
CA ALA A 102 7.47 -20.55 3.17
C ALA A 102 6.57 -19.36 2.75
N ASP A 103 5.41 -19.21 3.39
CA ASP A 103 4.38 -18.22 3.13
C ASP A 103 4.19 -17.20 4.26
N LYS A 104 5.02 -17.27 5.33
CA LYS A 104 4.91 -16.37 6.49
C LYS A 104 6.26 -15.81 6.91
N LEU A 105 6.22 -14.55 7.33
CA LEU A 105 7.27 -13.88 8.08
C LEU A 105 6.74 -13.41 9.43
N THR A 106 7.61 -13.45 10.43
CA THR A 106 7.42 -12.81 11.74
C THR A 106 8.66 -12.04 12.11
N GLY A 107 8.51 -10.91 12.80
CA GLY A 107 9.68 -10.13 13.18
C GLY A 107 9.38 -8.95 14.08
N VAL A 108 10.39 -8.09 14.23
CA VAL A 108 10.32 -6.85 15.00
C VAL A 108 11.07 -5.76 14.24
N GLU A 109 10.50 -4.56 14.22
CA GLU A 109 11.24 -3.37 13.81
C GLU A 109 12.17 -2.95 14.95
N LYS A 110 13.42 -2.65 14.62
CA LYS A 110 14.44 -2.15 15.54
C LYS A 110 14.73 -0.70 15.23
N ARG A 111 14.99 0.08 16.28
CA ARG A 111 15.52 1.46 16.18
C ARG A 111 16.81 1.54 16.96
N GLY A 112 17.93 1.31 16.29
CA GLY A 112 19.15 0.86 16.97
C GLY A 112 18.86 -0.42 17.78
N ASP A 113 19.29 -0.46 19.04
CA ASP A 113 19.10 -1.65 19.88
C ASP A 113 17.67 -1.81 20.44
N ALA A 114 16.83 -0.78 20.33
CA ALA A 114 15.49 -0.79 20.92
C ALA A 114 14.48 -1.56 20.06
N ASP A 115 13.70 -2.43 20.70
CA ASP A 115 12.54 -3.06 20.08
C ASP A 115 11.43 -2.04 19.82
N GLY A 116 10.93 -2.05 18.59
CA GLY A 116 9.79 -1.28 18.13
C GLY A 116 8.56 -2.16 17.89
N PRO A 117 7.72 -1.80 16.91
CA PRO A 117 6.55 -2.58 16.52
C PRO A 117 6.88 -4.03 16.12
N THR A 118 5.93 -4.94 16.33
CA THR A 118 6.02 -6.29 15.78
C THR A 118 5.59 -6.32 14.32
N LEU A 119 6.16 -7.24 13.56
CA LEU A 119 5.97 -7.41 12.13
C LEU A 119 5.39 -8.79 11.85
N ALA A 120 4.36 -8.84 11.02
CA ALA A 120 3.84 -10.08 10.43
C ALA A 120 3.77 -9.91 8.92
N GLY A 121 4.31 -10.87 8.18
CA GLY A 121 4.26 -10.90 6.72
C GLY A 121 3.54 -12.13 6.21
N VAL A 122 2.71 -11.98 5.19
CA VAL A 122 2.17 -13.08 4.39
C VAL A 122 2.66 -12.91 2.96
N LYS A 123 2.93 -14.03 2.28
CA LYS A 123 3.35 -13.97 0.87
C LYS A 123 2.29 -13.24 0.05
N ALA A 124 2.70 -12.21 -0.67
CA ALA A 124 1.78 -11.52 -1.57
C ALA A 124 1.27 -12.51 -2.63
N PRO A 125 -0.05 -12.55 -2.90
CA PRO A 125 -0.63 -13.44 -3.90
C PRO A 125 -0.06 -13.16 -5.29
N LEU A 126 -0.25 -14.03 -6.30
CA LEU A 126 0.17 -13.69 -7.68
C LEU A 126 -0.82 -12.74 -8.36
N LEU A 127 -2.11 -12.94 -8.12
CA LEU A 127 -3.23 -12.21 -8.73
C LEU A 127 -3.18 -12.15 -10.27
N ASP A 128 -2.50 -13.09 -10.91
CA ASP A 128 -2.53 -13.26 -12.36
C ASP A 128 -3.87 -13.90 -12.77
N ARG A 129 -4.76 -13.09 -13.34
CA ARG A 129 -6.12 -13.47 -13.68
C ARG A 129 -6.45 -13.01 -15.10
N PRO A 130 -7.11 -13.85 -15.92
CA PRO A 130 -7.46 -13.46 -17.28
C PRO A 130 -8.53 -12.36 -17.27
N MET A 131 -8.44 -11.44 -18.24
CA MET A 131 -9.43 -10.40 -18.45
C MET A 131 -10.85 -10.99 -18.63
N PRO A 132 -11.84 -10.58 -17.81
CA PRO A 132 -13.23 -11.01 -17.97
C PRO A 132 -13.80 -10.67 -19.36
N LYS A 133 -14.44 -11.67 -19.99
CA LYS A 133 -15.06 -11.52 -21.31
C LYS A 133 -16.35 -10.69 -21.31
N LYS A 134 -17.02 -10.59 -20.16
CA LYS A 134 -18.32 -9.92 -20.02
C LYS A 134 -18.36 -9.13 -18.71
N TRP A 135 -18.90 -7.92 -18.79
CA TRP A 135 -19.05 -6.98 -17.69
C TRP A 135 -20.52 -6.64 -17.50
N THR A 136 -20.91 -6.28 -16.27
CA THR A 136 -22.23 -5.68 -16.01
C THR A 136 -22.38 -4.36 -16.76
N LYS A 137 -23.61 -3.84 -16.87
CA LYS A 137 -23.79 -2.44 -17.25
C LYS A 137 -23.21 -1.55 -16.13
N PRO A 138 -22.65 -0.36 -16.44
CA PRO A 138 -22.21 0.57 -15.42
C PRO A 138 -23.37 0.94 -14.48
N ARG A 139 -23.10 0.99 -13.18
CA ARG A 139 -24.01 1.54 -12.17
C ARG A 139 -23.30 2.66 -11.41
N SER A 140 -24.07 3.63 -10.93
CA SER A 140 -23.48 4.73 -10.14
C SER A 140 -23.08 4.28 -8.73
N LEU A 141 -21.99 4.83 -8.23
CA LEU A 141 -21.57 4.79 -6.83
C LEU A 141 -21.89 6.09 -6.08
N PHE A 142 -22.32 7.13 -6.78
CA PHE A 142 -22.74 8.40 -6.20
C PHE A 142 -23.91 8.98 -6.98
N ASP A 143 -25.00 9.33 -6.30
CA ASP A 143 -26.26 9.74 -6.95
C ASP A 143 -26.43 11.27 -7.04
N GLY A 144 -25.44 12.03 -6.58
CA GLY A 144 -25.45 13.49 -6.59
C GLY A 144 -26.19 14.14 -5.42
N LYS A 145 -26.75 13.36 -4.48
CA LYS A 145 -27.67 13.88 -3.46
C LYS A 145 -27.13 13.79 -2.04
N ASP A 146 -26.50 12.67 -1.70
CA ASP A 146 -25.96 12.44 -0.38
C ASP A 146 -24.75 11.48 -0.43
N LEU A 147 -24.12 11.26 0.72
CA LEU A 147 -22.97 10.36 0.86
C LEU A 147 -23.41 8.90 1.07
N LYS A 148 -24.63 8.50 0.73
CA LYS A 148 -25.05 7.11 0.92
C LYS A 148 -24.15 6.17 0.13
N GLY A 149 -23.64 5.16 0.83
CA GLY A 149 -22.65 4.24 0.28
C GLY A 149 -21.20 4.69 0.48
N TRP A 150 -20.98 5.85 1.11
CA TRP A 150 -19.67 6.37 1.49
C TRP A 150 -19.61 6.63 2.99
N VAL A 151 -18.47 6.35 3.61
CA VAL A 151 -18.24 6.60 5.04
C VAL A 151 -16.90 7.29 5.26
N PRO A 152 -16.83 8.28 6.16
CA PRO A 152 -15.58 8.90 6.54
C PRO A 152 -14.70 7.92 7.32
N ILE A 153 -13.40 7.97 7.06
CA ILE A 153 -12.35 7.25 7.75
C ILE A 153 -11.22 8.23 8.03
N GLU A 154 -10.54 8.07 9.18
CA GLU A 154 -9.49 8.99 9.64
C GLU A 154 -9.99 10.44 9.77
N HIS A 155 -9.55 11.20 10.78
CA HIS A 155 -10.00 12.59 10.96
C HIS A 155 -11.53 12.79 10.85
N VAL A 156 -12.31 11.80 11.31
CA VAL A 156 -13.77 11.73 11.12
C VAL A 156 -14.46 12.93 11.77
N GLU A 157 -13.89 13.44 12.85
CA GLU A 157 -14.30 14.66 13.54
C GLU A 157 -14.20 15.93 12.67
N ASN A 158 -13.38 15.91 11.62
CA ASN A 158 -13.22 16.97 10.63
C ASN A 158 -13.65 16.49 9.23
N ASN A 159 -14.78 15.78 9.14
CA ASN A 159 -15.35 15.42 7.84
C ASN A 159 -15.81 16.68 7.06
N ARG A 160 -15.25 16.87 5.87
CA ARG A 160 -15.56 17.99 4.96
C ARG A 160 -16.27 17.55 3.67
N TRP A 161 -16.60 16.27 3.56
CA TRP A 161 -17.26 15.74 2.38
C TRP A 161 -18.75 16.09 2.36
N VAL A 162 -19.19 16.65 1.25
CA VAL A 162 -20.59 17.05 1.03
C VAL A 162 -21.04 16.65 -0.38
N ALA A 163 -22.33 16.34 -0.52
CA ALA A 163 -22.97 16.32 -1.82
C ALA A 163 -23.48 17.74 -2.12
N ARG A 164 -22.95 18.37 -3.18
CA ARG A 164 -23.30 19.73 -3.57
C ARG A 164 -23.40 19.80 -5.08
N ASP A 165 -24.52 20.30 -5.59
CA ASP A 165 -24.75 20.52 -7.03
C ASP A 165 -24.56 19.26 -7.91
N GLY A 166 -24.87 18.08 -7.37
CA GLY A 166 -24.67 16.81 -8.08
C GLY A 166 -23.25 16.23 -8.00
N GLU A 167 -22.37 16.85 -7.20
CA GLU A 167 -20.96 16.51 -7.06
C GLU A 167 -20.64 16.08 -5.63
N LEU A 168 -19.67 15.17 -5.49
CA LEU A 168 -19.09 14.77 -4.22
C LEU A 168 -17.86 15.64 -3.98
N VAL A 169 -17.96 16.55 -3.01
CA VAL A 169 -16.97 17.61 -2.80
C VAL A 169 -16.27 17.42 -1.47
N ASN A 170 -14.94 17.40 -1.48
CA ASN A 170 -14.13 17.60 -0.27
C ASN A 170 -13.96 19.11 -0.05
N ASP A 171 -14.76 19.72 0.82
CA ASP A 171 -14.74 21.17 1.08
C ASP A 171 -13.66 21.55 2.11
N ASN A 172 -12.39 21.28 1.77
CA ASN A 172 -11.21 21.55 2.59
C ASN A 172 -10.31 22.65 1.98
N PRO A 173 -10.77 23.93 1.95
CA PRO A 173 -10.03 25.00 1.31
C PRO A 173 -8.73 25.32 2.07
N GLU A 174 -7.70 25.69 1.32
CA GLU A 174 -6.52 26.30 1.92
C GLU A 174 -6.86 27.69 2.48
N VAL A 175 -6.37 27.96 3.69
CA VAL A 175 -6.53 29.28 4.31
C VAL A 175 -5.15 29.92 4.45
N PRO A 176 -4.88 31.05 3.75
CA PRO A 176 -3.59 31.72 3.82
C PRO A 176 -3.16 32.02 5.25
N GLY A 177 -1.92 31.68 5.59
CA GLY A 177 -1.34 31.86 6.92
C GLY A 177 -1.81 30.85 7.97
N GLN A 178 -2.62 29.86 7.61
CA GLN A 178 -2.99 28.76 8.49
C GLN A 178 -2.37 27.45 8.03
N LYS A 179 -1.95 26.63 9.00
CA LYS A 179 -1.59 25.23 8.72
C LYS A 179 -2.84 24.48 8.27
N MET A 180 -2.76 23.78 7.15
CA MET A 180 -3.82 22.90 6.66
C MET A 180 -4.20 21.89 7.76
N ARG A 181 -5.51 21.70 7.96
CA ARG A 181 -6.04 20.66 8.84
C ARG A 181 -6.53 19.53 7.96
N PRO A 182 -6.07 18.28 8.17
CA PRO A 182 -6.53 17.16 7.37
C PRO A 182 -8.03 16.99 7.57
N ALA A 183 -8.79 16.95 6.48
CA ALA A 183 -10.18 16.50 6.54
C ALA A 183 -10.24 14.98 6.53
N ALA A 184 -11.42 14.43 6.80
CA ALA A 184 -11.61 12.99 6.71
C ALA A 184 -11.30 12.47 5.30
N ASN A 185 -10.71 11.28 5.25
CA ASN A 185 -10.73 10.42 4.08
C ASN A 185 -12.13 9.79 3.96
N ILE A 186 -12.56 9.34 2.78
CA ILE A 186 -13.83 8.59 2.64
C ILE A 186 -13.63 7.30 1.85
N MET A 187 -14.42 6.28 2.17
CA MET A 187 -14.42 5.04 1.40
C MET A 187 -15.83 4.54 1.10
N THR A 188 -15.97 3.75 0.04
CA THR A 188 -17.22 3.06 -0.24
C THR A 188 -17.51 1.99 0.82
N THR A 189 -18.78 1.79 1.17
CA THR A 189 -19.20 0.68 2.03
C THR A 189 -19.15 -0.67 1.31
N GLU A 190 -19.33 -0.64 -0.02
CA GLU A 190 -19.15 -1.81 -0.88
C GLU A 190 -17.66 -2.07 -1.17
N LYS A 191 -17.32 -3.34 -1.38
CA LYS A 191 -15.97 -3.81 -1.73
C LYS A 191 -15.99 -4.49 -3.09
N PHE A 192 -14.91 -4.31 -3.85
CA PHE A 192 -14.77 -4.77 -5.23
C PHE A 192 -13.48 -5.56 -5.41
N GLN A 193 -13.50 -6.53 -6.32
CA GLN A 193 -12.34 -7.34 -6.68
C GLN A 193 -11.79 -6.88 -8.03
N ASP A 194 -12.39 -7.35 -9.12
CA ASP A 194 -12.10 -6.86 -10.46
C ASP A 194 -13.20 -5.90 -10.88
N PHE A 195 -12.84 -4.84 -11.58
CA PHE A 195 -13.80 -3.82 -11.99
C PHE A 195 -13.31 -3.00 -13.18
N LYS A 196 -14.29 -2.32 -13.79
CA LYS A 196 -14.08 -1.11 -14.57
C LYS A 196 -14.67 0.05 -13.79
N LEU A 197 -13.88 1.08 -13.53
CA LEU A 197 -14.28 2.33 -12.88
C LEU A 197 -14.25 3.44 -13.94
N HIS A 198 -15.29 4.24 -13.98
CA HIS A 198 -15.26 5.57 -14.59
C HIS A 198 -15.46 6.60 -13.46
N ILE A 199 -14.64 7.64 -13.43
CA ILE A 199 -14.72 8.71 -12.44
C ILE A 199 -14.25 10.02 -13.05
N GLU A 200 -14.99 11.10 -12.83
CA GLU A 200 -14.57 12.44 -13.18
C GLU A 200 -14.13 13.19 -11.93
N VAL A 201 -13.04 13.94 -12.05
CA VAL A 201 -12.46 14.74 -10.97
C VAL A 201 -12.10 16.14 -11.45
N ASN A 202 -12.34 17.13 -10.60
CA ASN A 202 -11.75 18.46 -10.71
C ASN A 202 -10.89 18.71 -9.47
N CYS A 203 -9.59 18.83 -9.69
CA CYS A 203 -8.60 19.15 -8.68
C CYS A 203 -8.08 20.57 -8.95
N PRO A 204 -8.17 21.53 -8.01
CA PRO A 204 -7.69 22.89 -8.21
C PRO A 204 -6.17 22.92 -8.36
N GLU A 205 -5.65 24.05 -8.84
CA GLU A 205 -4.20 24.31 -8.88
C GLU A 205 -3.58 24.15 -7.48
N GLY A 206 -2.48 23.40 -7.39
CA GLY A 206 -1.83 23.06 -6.11
C GLY A 206 -2.58 22.05 -5.25
N GLY A 207 -3.74 21.54 -5.69
CA GLY A 207 -4.49 20.51 -4.98
C GLY A 207 -3.79 19.15 -5.03
N ASN A 208 -4.10 18.31 -4.03
CA ASN A 208 -3.63 16.94 -3.92
C ASN A 208 -4.74 16.07 -3.29
N SER A 209 -4.92 14.87 -3.83
CA SER A 209 -5.84 13.82 -3.42
C SER A 209 -5.40 12.52 -4.09
N GLY A 210 -6.19 11.47 -3.95
CA GLY A 210 -5.89 10.16 -4.51
C GLY A 210 -7.15 9.32 -4.61
N ILE A 211 -7.23 8.52 -5.68
CA ILE A 211 -8.27 7.52 -5.88
C ILE A 211 -7.66 6.14 -5.61
N TYR A 212 -7.96 5.56 -4.47
CA TYR A 212 -7.44 4.26 -4.07
C TYR A 212 -8.33 3.14 -4.60
N LEU A 213 -7.75 2.37 -5.50
CA LEU A 213 -8.31 1.16 -6.06
C LEU A 213 -8.21 0.04 -5.02
N ARG A 214 -9.35 -0.56 -4.66
CA ARG A 214 -9.46 -1.56 -3.57
C ARG A 214 -8.92 -1.06 -2.21
N GLY A 215 -8.79 0.25 -2.02
CA GLY A 215 -8.21 0.84 -0.82
C GLY A 215 -6.70 0.64 -0.69
N ARG A 216 -6.00 0.26 -1.77
CA ARG A 216 -4.58 -0.14 -1.71
C ARG A 216 -3.69 0.48 -2.77
N TYR A 217 -4.23 0.80 -3.93
CA TYR A 217 -3.43 1.31 -5.05
C TYR A 217 -3.93 2.68 -5.46
N GLU A 218 -3.12 3.70 -5.18
CA GLU A 218 -3.44 5.09 -5.45
C GLU A 218 -3.22 5.43 -6.93
N LEU A 219 -4.30 5.83 -7.58
CA LEU A 219 -4.27 6.66 -8.77
C LEU A 219 -4.21 8.12 -8.33
N GLN A 220 -3.09 8.78 -8.60
CA GLN A 220 -2.79 10.12 -8.09
C GLN A 220 -3.72 11.18 -8.67
N VAL A 221 -4.27 12.03 -7.81
CA VAL A 221 -5.06 13.21 -8.19
C VAL A 221 -4.35 14.48 -7.72
N GLY A 222 -3.89 15.31 -8.65
CA GLY A 222 -3.25 16.58 -8.32
C GLY A 222 -1.74 16.58 -8.54
N THR A 223 -0.98 17.22 -7.65
CA THR A 223 0.46 17.43 -7.81
C THR A 223 1.20 17.47 -6.48
N GLU A 224 2.45 17.04 -6.48
CA GLU A 224 3.40 17.26 -5.37
C GLU A 224 4.51 18.26 -5.74
N GLY A 225 4.24 19.13 -6.71
CA GLY A 225 5.15 20.20 -7.11
C GLY A 225 6.11 19.83 -8.25
N GLY A 226 5.83 18.76 -9.00
CA GLY A 226 6.44 18.47 -10.30
C GLY A 226 7.86 17.88 -10.26
N LYS A 227 8.38 17.55 -9.07
CA LYS A 227 9.76 17.06 -8.93
C LYS A 227 9.90 15.57 -9.24
N ILE A 228 8.89 14.77 -8.87
CA ILE A 228 8.90 13.32 -9.05
C ILE A 228 7.72 12.95 -9.95
N PRO A 229 7.94 12.57 -11.23
CA PRO A 229 6.85 12.32 -12.16
C PRO A 229 5.83 11.27 -11.69
N SER A 230 6.23 10.26 -10.91
CA SER A 230 5.32 9.25 -10.35
C SER A 230 4.45 9.77 -9.18
N HIS A 231 4.54 11.05 -8.83
CA HIS A 231 3.73 11.70 -7.79
C HIS A 231 2.76 12.74 -8.39
N GLU A 232 2.59 12.73 -9.71
CA GLU A 232 1.80 13.70 -10.45
C GLU A 232 0.50 13.11 -10.99
N MET A 233 -0.46 13.97 -11.36
CA MET A 233 -1.81 13.61 -11.81
C MET A 233 -1.83 12.46 -12.83
N GLY A 234 -2.50 11.36 -12.46
CA GLY A 234 -2.64 10.17 -13.28
C GLY A 234 -1.51 9.15 -13.13
N ALA A 235 -0.54 9.37 -12.25
CA ALA A 235 0.42 8.35 -11.85
C ALA A 235 -0.29 7.21 -11.10
N ILE A 236 0.25 5.99 -11.18
CA ILE A 236 0.09 5.07 -10.05
C ILE A 236 1.15 5.49 -9.04
N TYR A 237 0.72 6.04 -7.91
CA TYR A 237 1.58 6.80 -7.02
C TYR A 237 2.86 6.03 -6.68
N SER A 238 4.00 6.70 -6.85
CA SER A 238 5.35 6.18 -6.66
C SER A 238 5.79 5.06 -7.63
N TRP A 239 4.87 4.23 -8.14
CA TRP A 239 5.18 3.09 -9.01
C TRP A 239 5.35 3.45 -10.49
N TYR A 240 4.38 4.16 -11.07
CA TYR A 240 4.33 4.42 -12.51
C TYR A 240 4.01 5.87 -12.80
N ALA A 241 4.97 6.57 -13.42
CA ALA A 241 4.78 7.93 -13.88
C ALA A 241 3.78 8.00 -15.05
N PRO A 242 3.07 9.13 -15.22
CA PRO A 242 2.33 9.42 -16.43
C PRO A 242 3.21 9.35 -17.69
N PRO A 243 2.63 9.22 -18.89
CA PRO A 243 3.38 9.31 -20.15
C PRO A 243 4.23 10.57 -20.22
N ALA A 244 5.39 10.48 -20.87
CA ALA A 244 6.30 11.61 -21.01
C ALA A 244 5.58 12.82 -21.65
N GLY A 245 5.73 13.99 -21.02
CA GLY A 245 5.08 15.23 -21.46
C GLY A 245 3.60 15.38 -21.08
N ALA A 246 3.03 14.44 -20.33
CA ALA A 246 1.70 14.60 -19.74
C ALA A 246 1.66 15.87 -18.87
N LYS A 247 0.56 16.61 -18.98
CA LYS A 247 0.30 17.80 -18.17
C LYS A 247 -0.64 17.44 -17.02
N ASN A 248 -0.54 18.16 -15.90
CA ASN A 248 -1.45 17.96 -14.79
C ASN A 248 -2.86 18.48 -15.09
N ASP A 249 -3.00 19.51 -15.94
CA ASP A 249 -4.29 20.06 -16.38
C ASP A 249 -5.29 20.34 -15.23
N LEU A 250 -4.77 20.84 -14.10
CA LEU A 250 -5.53 21.16 -12.90
C LEU A 250 -6.55 22.28 -13.15
N GLY A 251 -7.53 22.39 -12.26
CA GLY A 251 -8.64 23.34 -12.32
C GLY A 251 -9.73 22.98 -13.35
N ARG A 252 -9.63 21.83 -14.00
CA ARG A 252 -10.56 21.37 -15.03
C ARG A 252 -11.05 19.96 -14.72
N TRP A 253 -12.26 19.66 -15.18
CA TRP A 253 -12.78 18.31 -15.17
C TRP A 253 -11.92 17.40 -16.03
N THR A 254 -11.39 16.37 -15.38
CA THR A 254 -10.59 15.30 -15.95
C THR A 254 -11.34 13.98 -15.75
N THR A 255 -11.32 13.11 -16.74
CA THR A 255 -11.91 11.78 -16.67
C THR A 255 -10.82 10.72 -16.44
N PHE A 256 -11.12 9.73 -15.61
CA PHE A 256 -10.35 8.50 -15.48
C PHE A 256 -11.21 7.29 -15.78
N ASP A 257 -10.79 6.48 -16.74
CA ASP A 257 -11.33 5.15 -17.00
C ASP A 257 -10.29 4.11 -16.59
N VAL A 258 -10.61 3.35 -15.54
CA VAL A 258 -9.70 2.38 -14.94
C VAL A 258 -10.26 0.98 -15.12
N THR A 259 -9.44 0.04 -15.60
CA THR A 259 -9.73 -1.39 -15.51
C THR A 259 -8.71 -2.03 -14.59
N LEU A 260 -9.17 -2.65 -13.50
CA LEU A 260 -8.33 -3.44 -12.60
C LEU A 260 -8.81 -4.89 -12.63
N VAL A 261 -7.92 -5.79 -13.05
CA VAL A 261 -8.16 -7.24 -13.02
C VAL A 261 -6.94 -7.90 -12.40
N GLY A 262 -7.15 -8.69 -11.35
CA GLY A 262 -5.97 -9.21 -10.66
C GLY A 262 -5.25 -8.08 -9.93
N ARG A 263 -3.98 -7.89 -10.30
CA ARG A 263 -3.16 -6.73 -9.98
C ARG A 263 -2.73 -5.94 -11.22
N HIS A 264 -3.33 -6.22 -12.37
CA HIS A 264 -3.03 -5.49 -13.59
C HIS A 264 -4.00 -4.33 -13.76
N VAL A 265 -3.45 -3.13 -13.95
CA VAL A 265 -4.21 -1.90 -14.11
C VAL A 265 -4.04 -1.32 -15.51
N THR A 266 -5.15 -0.96 -16.12
CA THR A 266 -5.19 -0.09 -17.30
C THR A 266 -5.85 1.22 -16.88
N VAL A 267 -5.22 2.36 -17.21
CA VAL A 267 -5.76 3.69 -16.93
C VAL A 267 -5.75 4.51 -18.20
N LEU A 268 -6.92 5.01 -18.56
CA LEU A 268 -7.05 6.12 -19.51
C LEU A 268 -7.39 7.37 -18.73
N ARG A 269 -6.75 8.48 -19.11
CA ARG A 269 -7.10 9.81 -18.63
C ARG A 269 -7.50 10.67 -19.82
N ASP A 270 -8.70 11.24 -19.79
CA ASP A 270 -9.26 12.01 -20.91
C ASP A 270 -9.19 11.27 -22.25
N GLY A 271 -9.48 9.96 -22.20
CA GLY A 271 -9.41 9.05 -23.34
C GLY A 271 -8.01 8.70 -23.83
N LYS A 272 -6.94 9.19 -23.19
CA LYS A 272 -5.54 8.88 -23.54
C LYS A 272 -4.99 7.79 -22.63
N MET A 273 -4.25 6.84 -23.19
CA MET A 273 -3.60 5.77 -22.42
C MET A 273 -2.51 6.34 -21.52
N TYR A 274 -2.61 6.09 -20.21
CA TYR A 274 -1.61 6.46 -19.21
C TYR A 274 -0.84 5.22 -18.73
N HIS A 275 -1.56 4.15 -18.43
CA HIS A 275 -1.00 2.87 -18.02
C HIS A 275 -1.69 1.77 -18.82
N ASP A 276 -0.93 0.97 -19.56
CA ASP A 276 -1.47 -0.11 -20.40
C ASP A 276 -1.22 -1.47 -19.75
N ASN A 277 -2.24 -1.99 -19.07
CA ASN A 277 -2.24 -3.30 -18.42
C ASN A 277 -0.94 -3.60 -17.64
N VAL A 278 -0.46 -2.64 -16.85
CA VAL A 278 0.77 -2.77 -16.05
C VAL A 278 0.49 -3.58 -14.78
N GLU A 279 1.42 -4.44 -14.39
CA GLU A 279 1.35 -5.18 -13.12
C GLU A 279 1.67 -4.23 -11.95
N LEU A 280 0.79 -4.11 -10.97
CA LEU A 280 1.07 -3.38 -9.74
C LEU A 280 2.00 -4.21 -8.84
N PRO A 281 3.21 -3.71 -8.47
CA PRO A 281 4.13 -4.51 -7.66
C PRO A 281 3.57 -4.87 -6.29
N GLY A 282 2.93 -3.90 -5.64
CA GLY A 282 2.28 -4.01 -4.34
C GLY A 282 1.42 -2.78 -4.05
N PRO A 283 0.87 -2.65 -2.83
CA PRO A 283 0.13 -1.46 -2.40
C PRO A 283 0.97 -0.18 -2.53
N THR A 284 0.30 0.97 -2.62
CA THR A 284 0.92 2.29 -2.47
C THR A 284 0.89 2.72 -0.99
N GLY A 285 1.62 3.78 -0.65
CA GLY A 285 1.43 4.45 0.63
C GLY A 285 -0.03 4.87 0.79
N GLY A 286 -0.52 4.94 2.03
CA GLY A 286 -1.92 5.26 2.32
C GLY A 286 -2.90 4.08 2.17
N ALA A 287 -2.41 2.87 1.85
CA ALA A 287 -3.27 1.69 1.81
C ALA A 287 -4.00 1.45 3.15
N LEU A 288 -5.23 0.93 3.08
CA LEU A 288 -6.05 0.61 4.26
C LEU A 288 -5.60 -0.70 4.93
N ASP A 289 -5.13 -1.65 4.13
CA ASP A 289 -4.62 -2.94 4.55
C ASP A 289 -3.70 -3.52 3.47
N SER A 290 -2.93 -4.57 3.81
CA SER A 290 -2.05 -5.26 2.85
C SER A 290 -2.69 -6.52 2.25
N ASN A 291 -3.99 -6.78 2.44
CA ASN A 291 -4.62 -8.02 1.99
C ASN A 291 -4.93 -7.99 0.49
N GLU A 292 -3.91 -8.04 -0.38
CA GLU A 292 -4.06 -7.86 -1.82
C GLU A 292 -5.01 -8.87 -2.49
N ALA A 293 -5.22 -10.04 -1.88
CA ALA A 293 -6.16 -11.05 -2.38
C ALA A 293 -7.64 -10.68 -2.18
N GLU A 294 -7.94 -9.85 -1.19
CA GLU A 294 -9.32 -9.62 -0.71
C GLU A 294 -10.00 -8.42 -1.38
N PRO A 295 -11.32 -8.49 -1.67
CA PRO A 295 -12.05 -7.34 -2.18
C PRO A 295 -11.84 -6.11 -1.29
N GLY A 296 -11.79 -4.92 -1.90
CA GLY A 296 -11.54 -3.67 -1.18
C GLY A 296 -12.43 -2.53 -1.67
N PRO A 297 -12.63 -1.48 -0.85
CA PRO A 297 -13.46 -0.34 -1.23
C PRO A 297 -12.76 0.54 -2.27
N PHE A 298 -13.46 1.52 -2.84
CA PHE A 298 -12.78 2.72 -3.31
C PHE A 298 -12.56 3.65 -2.12
N TYR A 299 -11.40 4.28 -2.06
CA TYR A 299 -11.05 5.27 -1.04
C TYR A 299 -10.61 6.57 -1.73
N LEU A 300 -11.13 7.71 -1.29
CA LEU A 300 -10.74 9.04 -1.76
C LEU A 300 -10.04 9.80 -0.63
N GLN A 301 -8.87 10.34 -0.92
CA GLN A 301 -8.13 11.16 0.03
C GLN A 301 -8.79 12.54 0.20
N GLY A 302 -9.14 12.88 1.43
CA GLY A 302 -9.62 14.19 1.81
C GLY A 302 -8.69 14.95 2.76
N ASP A 303 -7.70 14.26 3.32
CA ASP A 303 -6.71 14.77 4.26
C ASP A 303 -5.61 15.64 3.62
N HIS A 304 -5.63 15.78 2.30
CA HIS A 304 -4.72 16.61 1.51
C HIS A 304 -5.32 18.00 1.17
N HIS A 305 -4.54 18.79 0.42
CA HIS A 305 -4.81 20.18 0.11
C HIS A 305 -5.83 20.36 -1.02
N GLY A 306 -6.71 21.35 -0.87
CA GLY A 306 -7.58 21.84 -1.94
C GLY A 306 -9.02 21.34 -1.87
N VAL A 307 -9.91 22.10 -2.51
CA VAL A 307 -11.32 21.72 -2.67
C VAL A 307 -11.46 20.82 -3.88
N ILE A 308 -11.53 19.51 -3.65
CA ILE A 308 -11.60 18.51 -4.72
C ILE A 308 -13.06 18.15 -5.00
N GLN A 309 -13.42 18.04 -6.27
CA GLN A 309 -14.77 17.71 -6.70
C GLN A 309 -14.77 16.43 -7.54
N TYR A 310 -15.69 15.53 -7.27
CA TYR A 310 -15.87 14.28 -8.01
C TYR A 310 -17.31 14.17 -8.52
N ARG A 311 -17.49 13.55 -9.69
CA ARG A 311 -18.81 13.22 -10.22
C ARG A 311 -18.74 12.02 -11.17
N ASN A 312 -19.91 11.57 -11.62
CA ASN A 312 -20.04 10.48 -12.58
C ASN A 312 -19.24 9.22 -12.19
N ILE A 313 -19.26 8.87 -10.90
CA ILE A 313 -18.55 7.71 -10.39
C ILE A 313 -19.35 6.45 -10.72
N THR A 314 -18.91 5.66 -11.70
CA THR A 314 -19.62 4.43 -12.11
C THR A 314 -18.71 3.21 -12.11
N ILE A 315 -19.30 2.06 -11.81
CA ILE A 315 -18.60 0.78 -11.78
C ILE A 315 -19.29 -0.28 -12.64
N SER A 316 -18.50 -1.08 -13.33
CA SER A 316 -18.90 -2.38 -13.88
C SER A 316 -18.05 -3.49 -13.27
N VAL A 317 -18.68 -4.61 -12.94
CA VAL A 317 -17.99 -5.81 -12.40
C VAL A 317 -18.12 -6.98 -13.37
N PRO A 318 -17.31 -8.04 -13.26
CA PRO A 318 -17.44 -9.22 -14.09
C PRO A 318 -18.84 -9.83 -13.95
N LYS A 319 -19.43 -10.27 -15.07
CA LYS A 319 -20.65 -11.09 -15.00
C LYS A 319 -20.27 -12.49 -14.52
N LYS A 320 -21.00 -12.98 -13.52
CA LYS A 320 -20.99 -14.39 -13.13
C LYS A 320 -21.52 -15.26 -14.26
#